data_AF-A0A2R6AFZ0-F1
#
_entry.id   AF-A0A2R6AFZ0-F1
#
_cell.length_a   1.000
_cell.length_b   1.000
_cell.length_c   1.000
_cell.angle_alpha   90.00
_cell.angle_beta   90.00
_cell.angle_gamma   90.00
#
_symmetry.space_group_name_H-M   'P 1'
#
loop_
_entity.id
_entity.type
_entity.pdbx_description
1 polymer ?
#
loop_
_entity_poly.entity_id
_entity_poly.type
_entity_poly.pdbx_seq_one_letter_code
_entity_poly.pdbx_strand_id
1 'polypeptide(L)'
;MPSESAVVVSGEVALVKSEPNQIKQDLNKGLKTGAKSILVIFDSNLENIQINPTEGVTFVASKNWFAKLVNLFLRFFFGLGPQFAPFCLAVCFSRNAAIYALNEESNGVKLLVKCALKEGSSTLFVPSRVPSLSVLLRFVWSSLFDASLLRYMAIGASGVLVNTLVLSVQVVLLGLKAYLGVPLAFESSVLWNFVLNDRFTFIQKKSSKLLRFCKYNFSSAGSFATQFLAVYFLTNYAHFHYIFASLLGIIAGFLLNYSLSLKIWIPRVAQPTPNRKSG
;
A
#
# COMPACT_ATOMS: atom_id res chain seq x y z
N MET A 1 -5.02 19.26 -25.04
CA MET A 1 -3.69 19.44 -25.64
C MET A 1 -2.73 18.52 -24.89
N PRO A 2 -2.10 17.52 -25.54
CA PRO A 2 -1.16 16.64 -24.86
C PRO A 2 0.17 17.39 -24.74
N SER A 3 0.56 17.76 -23.52
CA SER A 3 1.87 18.34 -23.27
C SER A 3 2.94 17.30 -23.56
N GLU A 4 3.83 17.59 -24.53
CA GLU A 4 5.04 16.82 -24.77
C GLU A 4 5.80 16.60 -23.45
N SER A 5 5.92 15.34 -23.04
CA SER A 5 6.81 14.91 -21.97
C SER A 5 8.26 15.09 -22.44
N ALA A 6 8.79 16.30 -22.37
CA ALA A 6 10.16 16.61 -22.75
C ALA A 6 11.13 15.88 -21.79
N VAL A 7 12.01 15.04 -22.35
CA VAL A 7 13.11 14.43 -21.61
C VAL A 7 14.26 15.42 -21.60
N VAL A 8 14.68 15.88 -20.42
CA VAL A 8 15.80 16.82 -20.25
C VAL A 8 16.99 16.05 -19.70
N VAL A 9 18.15 16.11 -20.36
CA VAL A 9 19.38 15.46 -19.86
C VAL A 9 20.20 16.49 -19.10
N SER A 10 20.45 16.24 -17.81
CA SER A 10 21.29 17.08 -16.96
C SER A 10 22.47 16.26 -16.44
N GLY A 11 23.61 16.35 -17.13
CA GLY A 11 24.80 15.54 -16.83
C GLY A 11 24.56 14.05 -17.11
N GLU A 12 24.78 13.18 -16.11
CA GLU A 12 24.61 11.73 -16.23
C GLU A 12 23.17 11.24 -15.95
N VAL A 13 22.24 12.16 -15.70
CA VAL A 13 20.85 11.86 -15.31
C VAL A 13 19.86 12.38 -16.36
N ALA A 14 18.96 11.51 -16.82
CA ALA A 14 17.83 11.88 -17.66
C ALA A 14 16.61 12.20 -16.79
N LEU A 15 16.08 13.42 -16.93
CA LEU A 15 14.87 13.89 -16.26
C LEU A 15 13.66 13.58 -17.13
N VAL A 16 12.69 12.88 -16.56
CA VAL A 16 11.44 12.57 -17.24
C VAL A 16 10.28 12.96 -16.33
N LYS A 17 9.47 13.92 -16.77
CA LYS A 17 8.17 14.20 -16.15
C LYS A 17 7.23 13.07 -16.54
N SER A 18 6.65 12.41 -15.53
CA SER A 18 5.79 11.25 -15.76
C SER A 18 4.60 11.26 -14.83
N GLU A 19 3.46 10.78 -15.34
CA GLU A 19 2.37 10.40 -14.47
C GLU A 19 2.60 8.99 -13.88
N PRO A 20 2.13 8.68 -12.65
CA PRO A 20 2.35 7.38 -12.02
C PRO A 20 1.94 6.15 -12.85
N ASN A 21 0.96 6.28 -13.74
CA ASN A 21 0.49 5.18 -14.61
C ASN A 21 1.33 5.04 -15.90
N GLN A 22 2.11 6.06 -16.25
CA GLN A 22 2.93 6.12 -17.45
C GLN A 22 4.42 5.90 -17.17
N ILE A 23 4.78 5.64 -15.90
CA ILE A 23 6.18 5.42 -15.45
C ILE A 23 6.95 4.52 -16.42
N LYS A 24 6.38 3.40 -16.86
CA LYS A 24 7.08 2.48 -17.80
C LYS A 24 7.32 3.11 -19.17
N GLN A 25 6.33 3.79 -19.74
CA GLN A 25 6.48 4.44 -21.05
C GLN A 25 7.55 5.53 -20.99
N ASP A 26 7.57 6.27 -19.90
CA ASP A 26 8.48 7.40 -19.69
C ASP A 26 9.89 6.95 -19.28
N LEU A 27 10.01 5.86 -18.51
CA LEU A 27 11.28 5.17 -18.28
C LEU A 27 11.91 4.70 -19.60
N ASN A 28 11.11 4.16 -20.52
CA ASN A 28 11.61 3.73 -21.83
C ASN A 28 12.14 4.91 -22.65
N LYS A 29 11.47 6.08 -22.61
CA LYS A 29 12.00 7.31 -23.23
C LYS A 29 13.32 7.74 -22.58
N GLY A 30 13.39 7.71 -21.25
CA GLY A 30 14.60 8.02 -20.48
C GLY A 30 15.78 7.12 -20.85
N LEU A 31 15.57 5.81 -20.98
CA LEU A 31 16.62 4.84 -21.33
C LEU A 31 17.23 5.08 -22.71
N LYS A 32 16.44 5.58 -23.67
CA LYS A 32 16.91 5.88 -25.04
C LYS A 32 17.92 7.02 -25.09
N THR A 33 18.01 7.86 -24.05
CA THR A 33 18.97 8.97 -23.99
C THR A 33 20.40 8.52 -23.65
N GLY A 34 20.58 7.28 -23.18
CA GLY A 34 21.90 6.76 -22.78
C GLY A 34 22.38 7.22 -21.39
N ALA A 35 21.57 7.96 -20.64
CA ALA A 35 21.91 8.40 -19.28
C ALA A 35 22.15 7.22 -18.32
N LYS A 36 23.03 7.42 -17.31
CA LYS A 36 23.34 6.40 -16.30
C LYS A 36 22.22 6.20 -15.29
N SER A 37 21.43 7.25 -15.04
CA SER A 37 20.26 7.19 -14.17
C SER A 37 19.10 7.99 -14.76
N ILE A 38 17.88 7.60 -14.40
CA ILE A 38 16.65 8.23 -14.90
C ILE A 38 15.85 8.72 -13.71
N LEU A 39 15.64 10.03 -13.63
CA LEU A 39 14.84 10.66 -12.60
C LEU A 39 13.41 10.86 -13.12
N VAL A 40 12.50 10.09 -12.56
CA VAL A 40 11.07 10.19 -12.85
C VAL A 40 10.43 11.18 -11.88
N ILE A 41 10.03 12.34 -12.39
CA ILE A 41 9.46 13.44 -11.62
C ILE A 41 7.94 13.39 -11.70
N PHE A 42 7.27 13.38 -10.54
CA PHE A 42 5.81 13.43 -10.44
C PHE A 42 5.28 14.85 -10.18
N ASP A 43 6.13 15.76 -9.69
CA ASP A 43 5.75 17.13 -9.34
C ASP A 43 6.77 18.13 -9.91
N SER A 44 6.29 19.15 -10.61
CA SER A 44 7.10 20.05 -11.45
C SER A 44 8.07 20.95 -10.69
N ASN A 45 7.98 21.04 -9.36
CA ASN A 45 8.83 21.93 -8.56
C ASN A 45 10.24 21.38 -8.23
N LEU A 46 10.75 20.40 -8.99
CA LEU A 46 12.01 19.69 -8.71
C LEU A 46 13.15 20.01 -9.70
N GLU A 47 12.99 21.03 -10.55
CA GLU A 47 13.90 21.28 -11.68
C GLU A 47 15.35 21.60 -11.27
N ASN A 48 15.61 21.96 -10.02
CA ASN A 48 16.96 22.29 -9.51
C ASN A 48 17.58 21.24 -8.55
N ILE A 49 17.05 20.01 -8.49
CA ILE A 49 17.63 18.98 -7.63
C ILE A 49 18.75 18.25 -8.37
N GLN A 50 20.00 18.54 -7.99
CA GLN A 50 21.15 17.71 -8.37
C GLN A 50 21.11 16.39 -7.60
N ILE A 51 20.79 15.30 -8.29
CA ILE A 51 20.85 13.94 -7.75
C ILE A 51 22.07 13.26 -8.34
N ASN A 52 22.98 12.81 -7.49
CA ASN A 52 24.10 11.99 -7.95
C ASN A 52 23.56 10.64 -8.44
N PRO A 53 24.14 10.08 -9.51
CA PRO A 53 23.80 8.73 -9.96
C PRO A 53 23.90 7.75 -8.80
N THR A 54 22.85 6.95 -8.60
CA THR A 54 22.78 5.97 -7.50
C THR A 54 22.65 4.57 -8.07
N GLU A 55 23.15 3.59 -7.32
CA GLU A 55 22.83 2.18 -7.56
C GLU A 55 21.43 1.90 -7.00
N GLY A 56 20.61 1.18 -7.77
CA GLY A 56 19.24 0.81 -7.38
C GLY A 56 18.18 1.89 -7.61
N VAL A 57 17.24 1.98 -6.66
CA VAL A 57 16.08 2.88 -6.70
C VAL A 57 16.14 3.90 -5.56
N THR A 58 16.17 5.18 -5.87
CA THR A 58 16.22 6.26 -4.87
C THR A 58 14.91 7.05 -4.85
N PHE A 59 14.20 7.00 -3.73
CA PHE A 59 12.97 7.77 -3.51
C PHE A 59 13.30 9.18 -3.04
N VAL A 60 12.80 10.21 -3.73
CA VAL A 60 12.96 11.62 -3.33
C VAL A 60 11.73 12.07 -2.55
N ALA A 61 11.82 12.08 -1.23
CA ALA A 61 10.71 12.40 -0.33
C ALA A 61 10.86 13.79 0.30
N SER A 62 9.73 14.42 0.67
CA SER A 62 9.75 15.71 1.37
C SER A 62 10.17 15.55 2.84
N LYS A 63 10.98 16.49 3.36
CA LYS A 63 11.31 16.58 4.80
C LYS A 63 10.13 16.94 5.70
N ASN A 64 8.99 17.36 5.13
CA ASN A 64 7.79 17.77 5.86
C ASN A 64 7.25 16.67 6.79
N TRP A 65 6.80 17.05 7.99
CA TRP A 65 6.26 16.10 8.99
C TRP A 65 5.05 15.32 8.48
N PHE A 66 4.16 15.98 7.73
CA PHE A 66 2.97 15.34 7.16
C PHE A 66 3.37 14.27 6.15
N ALA A 67 4.31 14.58 5.26
CA ALA A 67 4.83 13.62 4.29
C ALA A 67 5.53 12.43 4.96
N LYS A 68 6.25 12.65 6.07
CA LYS A 68 6.85 11.58 6.88
C LYS A 68 5.78 10.70 7.53
N LEU A 69 4.74 11.31 8.09
CA LEU A 69 3.62 10.61 8.73
C LEU A 69 2.85 9.75 7.73
N VAL A 70 2.55 10.30 6.54
CA VAL A 70 1.93 9.57 5.45
C VAL A 70 2.82 8.41 4.99
N ASN A 71 4.12 8.63 4.79
CA ASN A 71 5.03 7.54 4.43
C ASN A 71 5.11 6.47 5.52
N LEU A 72 5.11 6.85 6.80
CA LEU A 72 5.06 5.90 7.91
C LEU A 72 3.79 5.05 7.86
N PHE A 73 2.64 5.68 7.61
CA PHE A 73 1.37 4.99 7.45
C PHE A 73 1.39 4.03 6.26
N LEU A 74 1.84 4.47 5.08
CA LEU A 74 1.92 3.63 3.89
C LEU A 74 2.90 2.47 4.07
N ARG A 75 4.05 2.69 4.73
CA ARG A 75 5.00 1.62 5.08
C ARG A 75 4.35 0.59 5.99
N PHE A 76 3.61 1.05 7.00
CA PHE A 76 2.88 0.15 7.88
C PHE A 76 1.82 -0.65 7.12
N PHE A 77 1.03 0.02 6.27
CA PHE A 77 -0.06 -0.57 5.49
C PHE A 77 0.45 -1.63 4.51
N PHE A 78 1.47 -1.29 3.72
CA PHE A 78 2.04 -2.17 2.69
C PHE A 78 3.17 -3.09 3.19
N GLY A 79 3.55 -3.01 4.47
CA GLY A 79 4.63 -3.82 5.05
C GLY A 79 6.03 -3.48 4.51
N LEU A 80 6.27 -2.22 4.18
CA LEU A 80 7.52 -1.75 3.57
C LEU A 80 8.57 -1.37 4.63
N GLY A 81 9.84 -1.51 4.28
CA GLY A 81 10.96 -1.08 5.11
C GLY A 81 11.12 0.45 5.21
N PRO A 82 11.98 0.95 6.11
CA PRO A 82 12.25 2.38 6.28
C PRO A 82 12.88 3.06 5.06
N GLN A 83 13.50 2.29 4.17
CA GLN A 83 14.13 2.77 2.94
C GLN A 83 13.16 3.08 1.79
N PHE A 84 11.86 2.77 1.96
CA PHE A 84 10.82 3.00 0.97
C PHE A 84 10.05 4.28 1.28
N ALA A 85 9.86 5.17 0.31
CA ALA A 85 9.00 6.34 0.47
C ALA A 85 8.01 6.42 -0.69
N PRO A 86 6.90 5.66 -0.65
CA PRO A 86 5.91 5.65 -1.72
C PRO A 86 5.25 7.03 -1.93
N PHE A 87 5.13 7.84 -0.87
CA PHE A 87 4.73 9.24 -1.00
C PHE A 87 5.96 10.11 -1.23
N CYS A 88 6.41 10.13 -2.48
CA CYS A 88 7.60 10.83 -2.96
C CYS A 88 7.27 11.83 -4.07
N LEU A 89 8.19 12.76 -4.29
CA LEU A 89 8.14 13.79 -5.33
C LEU A 89 8.72 13.27 -6.66
N ALA A 90 9.74 12.41 -6.56
CA ALA A 90 10.37 11.76 -7.68
C ALA A 90 10.95 10.39 -7.27
N VAL A 91 11.19 9.54 -8.25
CA VAL A 91 11.94 8.30 -8.09
C VAL A 91 13.08 8.27 -9.11
N CYS A 92 14.31 8.13 -8.62
CA CYS A 92 15.47 7.93 -9.45
C CYS A 92 15.71 6.42 -9.64
N PHE A 93 15.87 5.99 -10.88
CA PHE A 93 16.20 4.62 -11.24
C PHE A 93 17.61 4.57 -11.80
N SER A 94 18.44 3.66 -11.30
CA SER A 94 19.64 3.23 -12.03
C SER A 94 19.22 2.63 -13.37
N ARG A 95 20.15 2.59 -14.34
CA ARG A 95 19.87 1.98 -15.64
C ARG A 95 19.39 0.53 -15.52
N ASN A 96 20.00 -0.26 -14.64
CA ASN A 96 19.61 -1.64 -14.38
C ASN A 96 18.20 -1.75 -13.77
N ALA A 97 17.89 -0.87 -12.80
CA ALA A 97 16.57 -0.81 -12.18
C ALA A 97 15.48 -0.40 -13.18
N ALA A 98 15.78 0.55 -14.08
CA ALA A 98 14.86 0.95 -15.13
C ALA A 98 14.57 -0.20 -16.12
N ILE A 99 15.59 -0.95 -16.53
CA ILE A 99 15.42 -2.12 -17.40
C ILE A 99 14.56 -3.19 -16.70
N TYR A 100 14.83 -3.47 -15.42
CA TYR A 100 14.01 -4.40 -14.65
C TYR A 100 12.55 -3.92 -14.53
N ALA A 101 12.34 -2.63 -14.28
CA ALA A 101 11.00 -2.05 -14.17
C ALA A 101 10.17 -2.18 -15.46
N LEU A 102 10.81 -2.14 -16.64
CA LEU A 102 10.13 -2.33 -17.92
C LEU A 102 9.68 -3.79 -18.16
N ASN A 103 10.44 -4.76 -17.66
CA ASN A 103 10.15 -6.18 -17.84
C ASN A 103 9.22 -6.75 -16.76
N GLU A 104 8.98 -6.00 -15.70
CA GLU A 104 8.10 -6.41 -14.60
C GLU A 104 6.64 -6.20 -14.96
N GLU A 105 5.77 -7.18 -14.75
CA GLU A 105 4.32 -7.06 -15.05
C GLU A 105 3.60 -6.10 -14.08
N SER A 106 4.10 -6.01 -12.84
CA SER A 106 3.51 -5.20 -11.77
C SER A 106 3.53 -3.71 -12.11
N ASN A 107 2.58 -2.94 -11.56
CA ASN A 107 2.48 -1.48 -11.71
C ASN A 107 2.44 -0.78 -10.33
N GLY A 108 2.49 0.55 -10.32
CA GLY A 108 2.30 1.36 -9.11
C GLY A 108 3.33 1.09 -8.00
N VAL A 109 2.88 1.03 -6.75
CA VAL A 109 3.79 0.79 -5.60
C VAL A 109 4.42 -0.60 -5.68
N LYS A 110 3.71 -1.63 -6.16
CA LYS A 110 4.26 -2.98 -6.30
C LYS A 110 5.47 -3.02 -7.24
N LEU A 111 5.41 -2.30 -8.35
CA LEU A 111 6.54 -2.14 -9.27
C LEU A 111 7.75 -1.56 -8.53
N LEU A 112 7.55 -0.43 -7.85
CA LEU A 112 8.59 0.26 -7.09
C LEU A 112 9.19 -0.64 -6.01
N VAL A 113 8.35 -1.40 -5.32
CA VAL A 113 8.76 -2.35 -4.29
C VAL A 113 9.61 -3.46 -4.90
N LYS A 114 9.16 -4.13 -5.95
CA LYS A 114 9.93 -5.21 -6.59
C LYS A 114 11.27 -4.72 -7.14
N CYS A 115 11.29 -3.54 -7.77
CA CYS A 115 12.54 -2.96 -8.28
C CYS A 115 13.54 -2.68 -7.16
N ALA A 116 13.08 -2.04 -6.09
CA ALA A 116 13.87 -1.74 -4.91
C ALA A 116 14.37 -2.99 -4.16
N LEU A 117 13.63 -4.09 -4.19
CA LEU A 117 14.04 -5.35 -3.58
C LEU A 117 15.14 -6.05 -4.37
N LYS A 118 15.08 -5.95 -5.70
CA LYS A 118 16.07 -6.56 -6.58
C LYS A 118 17.36 -5.76 -6.66
N GLU A 119 17.25 -4.44 -6.83
CA GLU A 119 18.39 -3.57 -7.12
C GLU A 119 18.85 -2.74 -5.92
N GLY A 120 18.17 -2.86 -4.78
CA GLY A 120 18.39 -2.03 -3.60
C GLY A 120 17.64 -0.69 -3.68
N SER A 121 17.44 -0.07 -2.51
CA SER A 121 16.79 1.23 -2.46
C SER A 121 17.26 2.13 -1.34
N SER A 122 17.21 3.43 -1.60
CA SER A 122 17.47 4.48 -0.63
C SER A 122 16.37 5.55 -0.66
N THR A 123 16.27 6.36 0.40
CA THR A 123 15.37 7.53 0.42
C THR A 123 16.20 8.79 0.66
N LEU A 124 16.10 9.74 -0.25
CA LEU A 124 16.66 11.08 -0.11
C LEU A 124 15.57 12.05 0.35
N PHE A 125 15.84 12.79 1.43
CA PHE A 125 14.91 13.78 1.95
C PHE A 125 15.31 15.19 1.51
N VAL A 126 14.41 15.88 0.79
CA VAL A 126 14.64 17.22 0.25
C VAL A 126 13.72 18.24 0.95
N PRO A 127 14.19 19.47 1.24
CA PRO A 127 13.37 20.57 1.77
C PRO A 127 12.44 21.17 0.69
N SER A 128 11.62 20.33 0.06
CA SER A 128 10.62 20.73 -0.94
C SER A 128 9.19 20.65 -0.38
N ARG A 129 8.22 21.28 -1.07
CA ARG A 129 6.79 21.17 -0.75
C ARG A 129 6.32 19.71 -0.74
N VAL A 130 5.20 19.47 -0.06
CA VAL A 130 4.56 18.15 0.03
C VAL A 130 4.14 17.68 -1.36
N PRO A 131 4.37 16.41 -1.76
CA PRO A 131 3.87 15.90 -3.03
C PRO A 131 2.36 16.07 -3.14
N SER A 132 1.86 16.33 -4.35
CA SER A 132 0.42 16.45 -4.59
C SER A 132 -0.36 15.22 -4.13
N LEU A 133 -1.55 15.44 -3.55
CA LEU A 133 -2.44 14.37 -3.09
C LEU A 133 -2.87 13.44 -4.25
N SER A 134 -2.94 13.96 -5.48
CA SER A 134 -3.25 13.15 -6.66
C SER A 134 -2.20 12.06 -6.92
N VAL A 135 -0.93 12.34 -6.64
CA VAL A 135 0.18 11.38 -6.77
C VAL A 135 -0.01 10.25 -5.77
N LEU A 136 -0.29 10.58 -4.50
CA LEU A 136 -0.61 9.61 -3.45
C LEU A 136 -1.81 8.74 -3.84
N LEU A 137 -2.93 9.38 -4.19
CA LEU A 137 -4.16 8.67 -4.52
C LEU A 137 -3.94 7.71 -5.69
N ARG A 138 -3.14 8.06 -6.69
CA ARG A 138 -2.87 7.20 -7.85
C ARG A 138 -1.95 6.02 -7.51
N PHE A 139 -0.92 6.22 -6.69
CA PHE A 139 -0.09 5.11 -6.18
C PHE A 139 -0.88 4.16 -5.29
N VAL A 140 -1.73 4.71 -4.43
CA VAL A 140 -2.63 3.93 -3.58
C VAL A 140 -3.65 3.20 -4.44
N TRP A 141 -4.32 3.87 -5.39
CA TRP A 141 -5.31 3.26 -6.29
C TRP A 141 -4.75 2.08 -7.08
N SER A 142 -3.61 2.25 -7.73
CA SER A 142 -2.95 1.16 -8.47
C SER A 142 -2.58 -0.04 -7.61
N SER A 143 -2.37 0.17 -6.30
CA SER A 143 -2.07 -0.90 -5.34
C SER A 143 -3.32 -1.46 -4.64
N LEU A 144 -4.42 -0.68 -4.59
CA LEU A 144 -5.69 -1.11 -4.04
C LEU A 144 -6.44 -1.99 -5.05
N PHE A 145 -6.41 -1.72 -6.34
CA PHE A 145 -7.14 -2.53 -7.34
C PHE A 145 -6.40 -3.80 -7.79
N ASP A 146 -5.61 -4.38 -6.91
CA ASP A 146 -4.98 -5.68 -7.13
C ASP A 146 -5.96 -6.83 -6.88
N ALA A 147 -5.81 -7.93 -7.63
CA ALA A 147 -6.71 -9.09 -7.55
C ALA A 147 -6.88 -9.64 -6.11
N SER A 148 -5.83 -9.55 -5.28
CA SER A 148 -5.89 -9.96 -3.88
C SER A 148 -6.82 -9.07 -3.04
N LEU A 149 -6.82 -7.75 -3.22
CA LEU A 149 -7.75 -6.89 -2.49
C LEU A 149 -9.17 -7.11 -2.96
N LEU A 150 -9.40 -7.24 -4.27
CA LEU A 150 -10.74 -7.49 -4.81
C LEU A 150 -11.33 -8.80 -4.28
N ARG A 151 -10.52 -9.88 -4.24
CA ARG A 151 -10.92 -11.14 -3.59
C ARG A 151 -11.19 -10.96 -2.10
N TYR A 152 -10.33 -10.22 -1.40
CA TYR A 152 -10.50 -9.94 0.02
C TYR A 152 -11.79 -9.15 0.31
N MET A 153 -12.11 -8.15 -0.52
CA MET A 153 -13.36 -7.38 -0.46
C MET A 153 -14.58 -8.26 -0.74
N ALA A 154 -14.54 -9.07 -1.80
CA ALA A 154 -15.64 -9.97 -2.15
C ALA A 154 -15.91 -11.00 -1.04
N ILE A 155 -14.85 -11.57 -0.46
CA ILE A 155 -14.94 -12.46 0.69
C ILE A 155 -15.50 -11.72 1.89
N GLY A 156 -14.99 -10.52 2.20
CA GLY A 156 -15.50 -9.68 3.29
C GLY A 156 -16.99 -9.38 3.15
N ALA A 157 -17.45 -9.04 1.94
CA ALA A 157 -18.86 -8.81 1.64
C ALA A 157 -19.70 -10.08 1.85
N SER A 158 -19.20 -11.26 1.44
CA SER A 158 -19.87 -12.53 1.73
C SER A 158 -19.92 -12.83 3.23
N GLY A 159 -18.90 -12.42 4.00
CA GLY A 159 -18.88 -12.51 5.45
C GLY A 159 -19.95 -11.64 6.11
N VAL A 160 -20.29 -10.48 5.55
CA VAL A 160 -21.41 -9.66 6.03
C VAL A 160 -22.73 -10.41 5.87
N LEU A 161 -22.95 -11.07 4.72
CA LEU A 161 -24.14 -11.91 4.51
C LEU A 161 -24.22 -13.05 5.53
N VAL A 162 -23.10 -13.73 5.80
CA VAL A 162 -23.04 -14.79 6.84
C VAL A 162 -23.34 -14.22 8.22
N ASN A 163 -22.77 -13.05 8.57
CA ASN A 163 -23.04 -12.37 9.84
C ASN A 163 -24.54 -12.11 10.00
N THR A 164 -25.15 -11.44 9.02
CA THR A 164 -26.57 -11.08 9.07
C THR A 164 -27.45 -12.33 9.11
N LEU A 165 -27.15 -13.36 8.33
CA LEU A 165 -27.92 -14.61 8.33
C LEU A 165 -27.87 -15.31 9.69
N VAL A 166 -26.68 -15.46 10.27
CA VAL A 166 -26.50 -16.09 11.59
C VAL A 166 -27.17 -15.28 12.69
N LEU A 167 -27.11 -13.95 12.62
CA LEU A 167 -27.84 -13.08 13.55
C LEU A 167 -29.36 -13.24 13.39
N SER A 168 -29.88 -13.25 12.15
CA SER A 168 -31.30 -13.43 11.88
C SER A 168 -31.81 -14.78 12.38
N VAL A 169 -31.05 -15.86 12.18
CA VAL A 169 -31.39 -17.19 12.72
C VAL A 169 -31.50 -17.15 14.25
N GLN A 170 -30.54 -16.52 14.92
CA GLN A 170 -30.54 -16.40 16.38
C GLN A 170 -31.73 -15.58 16.91
N VAL A 171 -32.07 -14.46 16.24
CA VAL A 171 -33.18 -13.60 16.67
C VAL A 171 -34.53 -14.22 16.36
N VAL A 172 -34.70 -14.73 15.14
CA VAL A 172 -36.01 -15.20 14.63
C VAL A 172 -36.33 -16.62 15.12
N LEU A 173 -35.36 -17.54 15.09
CA LEU A 173 -35.61 -18.94 15.44
C LEU A 173 -35.37 -19.22 16.93
N LEU A 174 -34.38 -18.57 17.55
CA LEU A 174 -34.03 -18.81 18.96
C LEU A 174 -34.60 -17.75 19.92
N GLY A 175 -35.25 -16.70 19.40
CA GLY A 175 -35.83 -15.62 20.22
C GLY A 175 -34.81 -14.79 20.98
N LEU A 176 -33.53 -14.82 20.58
CA LEU A 176 -32.47 -14.08 21.27
C LEU A 176 -32.62 -12.57 21.01
N LYS A 177 -32.29 -11.77 22.04
CA LYS A 177 -32.13 -10.32 21.84
C LYS A 177 -30.96 -10.07 20.89
N ALA A 178 -31.13 -9.17 19.92
CA ALA A 178 -30.15 -8.96 18.85
C ALA A 178 -28.71 -8.75 19.37
N TYR A 179 -28.52 -7.94 20.41
CA TYR A 179 -27.18 -7.69 20.97
C TYR A 179 -26.51 -8.93 21.57
N LEU A 180 -27.28 -9.92 22.03
CA LEU A 180 -26.75 -11.20 22.52
C LEU A 180 -26.32 -12.12 21.37
N GLY A 181 -26.93 -11.97 20.18
CA GLY A 181 -26.57 -12.75 19.00
C GLY A 181 -25.39 -12.19 18.20
N VAL A 182 -25.03 -10.92 18.44
CA VAL A 182 -23.92 -10.22 17.75
C VAL A 182 -22.57 -10.95 17.91
N PRO A 183 -22.14 -11.41 19.11
CA PRO A 183 -20.85 -12.09 19.25
C PRO A 183 -20.74 -13.34 18.40
N LEU A 184 -21.73 -14.23 18.42
CA LEU A 184 -21.72 -15.47 17.63
C LEU A 184 -21.82 -15.19 16.12
N ALA A 185 -22.62 -14.20 15.71
CA ALA A 185 -22.70 -13.77 14.31
C ALA A 185 -21.37 -13.18 13.81
N PHE A 186 -20.70 -12.39 14.64
CA PHE A 186 -19.39 -11.82 14.36
C PHE A 186 -18.33 -12.92 14.21
N GLU A 187 -18.22 -13.83 15.18
CA GLU A 187 -17.26 -14.94 15.11
C GLU A 187 -17.50 -15.86 13.91
N SER A 188 -18.77 -16.15 13.58
CA SER A 188 -19.11 -16.95 12.39
C SER A 188 -18.64 -16.27 11.10
N SER A 189 -18.78 -14.95 11.00
CA SER A 189 -18.28 -14.15 9.88
C SER A 189 -16.75 -14.13 9.81
N VAL A 190 -16.07 -13.99 10.95
CA VAL A 190 -14.61 -14.03 11.04
C VAL A 190 -14.07 -15.40 10.59
N LEU A 191 -14.70 -16.48 11.04
CA LEU A 191 -14.36 -17.85 10.61
C LEU A 191 -14.55 -18.04 9.10
N TRP A 192 -15.68 -17.58 8.56
CA TRP A 192 -15.97 -17.63 7.12
C TRP A 192 -14.90 -16.89 6.31
N ASN A 193 -14.61 -15.65 6.70
CA ASN A 193 -13.61 -14.82 6.05
C ASN A 193 -12.21 -15.42 6.14
N PHE A 194 -11.84 -15.99 7.29
CA PHE A 194 -10.54 -16.65 7.47
C PHE A 194 -10.40 -17.84 6.52
N VAL A 195 -11.40 -18.72 6.47
CA VAL A 195 -11.36 -19.93 5.64
C VAL A 195 -11.23 -19.58 4.17
N LEU A 196 -12.02 -18.63 3.68
CA LEU A 196 -11.97 -18.22 2.28
C LEU A 196 -10.68 -17.47 1.95
N ASN A 197 -10.20 -16.57 2.82
CA ASN A 197 -8.95 -15.86 2.57
C ASN A 197 -7.74 -16.80 2.60
N ASP A 198 -7.72 -17.79 3.51
CA ASP A 198 -6.67 -18.80 3.56
C ASP A 198 -6.71 -19.72 2.32
N ARG A 199 -7.88 -20.03 1.77
CA ARG A 199 -7.99 -20.92 0.59
C ARG A 199 -7.78 -20.20 -0.74
N PHE A 200 -8.33 -19.00 -0.92
CA PHE A 200 -8.46 -18.38 -2.25
C PHE A 200 -7.69 -17.06 -2.42
N THR A 201 -7.52 -16.27 -1.36
CA THR A 201 -6.85 -14.96 -1.44
C THR A 201 -5.34 -15.09 -1.31
N PHE A 202 -4.88 -15.85 -0.32
CA PHE A 202 -3.47 -15.94 0.05
C PHE A 202 -2.92 -17.36 -0.14
N ILE A 203 -2.52 -17.65 -1.38
CA ILE A 203 -2.05 -18.98 -1.80
C ILE A 203 -0.67 -19.31 -1.20
N GLN A 204 0.21 -18.31 -1.07
CA GLN A 204 1.52 -18.46 -0.44
C GLN A 204 1.38 -18.33 1.08
N LYS A 205 1.81 -19.37 1.82
CA LYS A 205 1.60 -19.47 3.28
C LYS A 205 2.92 -19.81 3.97
N LYS A 206 3.43 -18.93 4.83
CA LYS A 206 4.55 -19.23 5.73
C LYS A 206 4.11 -19.12 7.19
N SER A 207 3.59 -20.22 7.74
CA SER A 207 3.27 -20.44 9.18
C SER A 207 2.31 -21.62 9.31
N SER A 208 2.06 -22.11 10.54
CA SER A 208 0.97 -23.05 10.79
C SER A 208 -0.40 -22.37 10.61
N LYS A 209 -1.41 -23.15 10.20
CA LYS A 209 -2.79 -22.65 10.04
C LYS A 209 -3.34 -22.06 11.34
N LEU A 210 -3.03 -22.68 12.48
CA LEU A 210 -3.45 -22.22 13.80
C LEU A 210 -2.87 -20.83 14.14
N LEU A 211 -1.59 -20.60 13.85
CA LEU A 211 -0.97 -19.29 14.11
C LEU A 211 -1.60 -18.19 13.24
N ARG A 212 -1.90 -18.48 11.97
CA ARG A 212 -2.62 -17.53 11.11
C ARG A 212 -4.03 -17.26 11.61
N PHE A 213 -4.74 -18.30 12.05
CA PHE A 213 -6.07 -18.18 12.64
C PHE A 213 -6.05 -17.25 13.84
N CYS A 214 -5.19 -17.48 14.83
CA CYS A 214 -5.09 -16.61 16.00
C CYS A 214 -4.76 -15.17 15.61
N LYS A 215 -3.76 -14.95 14.74
CA LYS A 215 -3.39 -13.60 14.27
C LYS A 215 -4.53 -12.89 13.53
N TYR A 216 -5.31 -13.63 12.73
CA TYR A 216 -6.43 -13.05 12.00
C TYR A 216 -7.60 -12.67 12.91
N ASN A 217 -7.87 -13.44 13.96
CA ASN A 217 -8.87 -13.06 14.97
C ASN A 217 -8.45 -11.78 15.71
N PHE A 218 -7.20 -11.70 16.17
CA PHE A 218 -6.66 -10.46 16.76
C PHE A 218 -6.73 -9.27 15.80
N SER A 219 -6.42 -9.50 14.53
CA SER A 219 -6.54 -8.48 13.48
C SER A 219 -7.99 -8.00 13.30
N SER A 220 -8.95 -8.93 13.27
CA SER A 220 -10.37 -8.64 13.13
C SER A 220 -10.91 -7.88 14.35
N ALA A 221 -10.50 -8.25 15.57
CA ALA A 221 -10.82 -7.53 16.79
C ALA A 221 -10.23 -6.11 16.79
N GLY A 222 -8.97 -5.94 16.39
CA GLY A 222 -8.34 -4.62 16.24
C GLY A 222 -9.03 -3.74 15.19
N SER A 223 -9.58 -4.35 14.14
CA SER A 223 -10.34 -3.66 13.10
C SER A 223 -11.69 -3.16 13.61
N PHE A 224 -12.38 -3.99 14.40
CA PHE A 224 -13.61 -3.58 15.10
C PHE A 224 -13.34 -2.44 16.08
N ALA A 225 -12.28 -2.54 16.89
CA ALA A 225 -11.86 -1.48 17.80
C ALA A 225 -11.52 -0.18 17.05
N THR A 226 -10.85 -0.28 15.90
CA THR A 226 -10.51 0.88 15.04
C THR A 226 -11.77 1.56 14.51
N GLN A 227 -12.75 0.79 14.04
CA GLN A 227 -14.04 1.34 13.62
C GLN A 227 -14.74 2.04 14.79
N PHE A 228 -14.81 1.41 15.95
CA PHE A 228 -15.44 1.98 17.14
C PHE A 228 -14.78 3.31 17.54
N LEU A 229 -13.44 3.34 17.64
CA LEU A 229 -12.69 4.54 17.97
C LEU A 229 -12.87 5.64 16.91
N ALA A 230 -12.83 5.29 15.62
CA ALA A 230 -13.06 6.24 14.55
C ALA A 230 -14.45 6.89 14.66
N VAL A 231 -15.49 6.10 14.90
CA VAL A 231 -16.85 6.63 15.11
C VAL A 231 -16.86 7.55 16.32
N TYR A 232 -16.36 7.08 17.47
CA TYR A 232 -16.33 7.85 18.72
C TYR A 232 -15.63 9.20 18.55
N PHE A 233 -14.43 9.22 17.96
CA PHE A 233 -13.67 10.46 17.80
C PHE A 233 -14.29 11.40 16.77
N LEU A 234 -14.77 10.86 15.64
CA LEU A 234 -15.37 11.69 14.58
C LEU A 234 -16.70 12.31 15.01
N THR A 235 -17.52 11.61 15.80
CA THR A 235 -18.79 12.18 16.29
C THR A 235 -18.57 13.18 17.42
N ASN A 236 -17.67 12.88 18.37
CA ASN A 236 -17.52 13.69 19.59
C ASN A 236 -16.58 14.90 19.45
N TYR A 237 -15.57 14.81 18.57
CA TYR A 237 -14.58 15.89 18.43
C TYR A 237 -14.59 16.56 17.06
N ALA A 238 -14.90 15.81 15.99
CA ALA A 238 -15.01 16.39 14.64
C ALA A 238 -16.45 16.79 14.27
N HIS A 239 -17.44 16.48 15.12
CA HIS A 239 -18.86 16.75 14.90
C HIS A 239 -19.42 16.19 13.58
N PHE A 240 -18.86 15.07 13.10
CA PHE A 240 -19.38 14.39 11.92
C PHE A 240 -20.68 13.67 12.25
N HIS A 241 -21.59 13.62 11.26
CA HIS A 241 -22.79 12.80 11.38
C HIS A 241 -22.42 11.31 11.51
N TYR A 242 -23.12 10.57 12.38
CA TYR A 242 -22.76 9.21 12.76
C TYR A 242 -22.68 8.24 11.57
N ILE A 243 -23.47 8.45 10.52
CA ILE A 243 -23.40 7.63 9.29
C ILE A 243 -22.05 7.82 8.59
N PHE A 244 -21.59 9.07 8.39
CA PHE A 244 -20.30 9.33 7.77
C PHE A 244 -19.14 8.86 8.65
N ALA A 245 -19.24 9.06 9.97
CA ALA A 245 -18.28 8.54 10.93
C ALA A 245 -18.18 7.00 10.87
N SER A 246 -19.33 6.32 10.77
CA SER A 246 -19.41 4.86 10.64
C SER A 246 -18.78 4.37 9.34
N LEU A 247 -19.09 5.01 8.20
CA LEU A 247 -18.48 4.67 6.90
C LEU A 247 -16.94 4.81 6.95
N LEU A 248 -16.43 5.92 7.49
CA LEU A 248 -14.99 6.14 7.65
C LEU A 248 -14.36 5.13 8.60
N GLY A 249 -15.05 4.77 9.69
CA GLY A 249 -14.61 3.74 10.62
C GLY A 249 -14.54 2.36 9.99
N ILE A 250 -15.55 1.97 9.20
CA ILE A 250 -15.56 0.71 8.45
C ILE A 250 -14.37 0.67 7.48
N ILE A 251 -14.14 1.75 6.73
CA ILE A 251 -13.00 1.84 5.80
C ILE A 251 -11.68 1.71 6.57
N ALA A 252 -11.50 2.44 7.66
CA ALA A 252 -10.27 2.39 8.47
C ALA A 252 -10.02 0.99 9.06
N GLY A 253 -11.06 0.37 9.65
CA GLY A 253 -11.00 -0.99 10.18
C GLY A 253 -10.68 -2.01 9.10
N PHE A 254 -11.34 -1.91 7.95
CA PHE A 254 -11.08 -2.77 6.79
C PHE A 254 -9.62 -2.67 6.31
N LEU A 255 -9.12 -1.44 6.16
CA LEU A 255 -7.74 -1.15 5.75
C LEU A 255 -6.73 -1.74 6.73
N LEU A 256 -6.98 -1.61 8.03
CA LEU A 256 -6.14 -2.24 9.06
C LEU A 256 -6.17 -3.77 8.94
N ASN A 257 -7.36 -4.37 8.82
CA ASN A 257 -7.50 -5.83 8.74
C ASN A 257 -6.78 -6.40 7.53
N TYR A 258 -6.94 -5.75 6.37
CA TYR A 258 -6.29 -6.16 5.14
C TYR A 258 -4.77 -6.05 5.24
N SER A 259 -4.25 -4.94 5.79
CA SER A 259 -2.80 -4.74 6.00
C SER A 259 -2.18 -5.82 6.89
N LEU A 260 -2.85 -6.13 8.00
CA LEU A 260 -2.42 -7.17 8.91
C LEU A 260 -2.53 -8.54 8.24
N SER A 261 -3.58 -8.78 7.45
CA SER A 261 -3.71 -10.01 6.64
C SER A 261 -2.56 -10.15 5.64
N LEU A 262 -2.16 -9.08 4.94
CA LEU A 262 -0.97 -9.14 4.09
C LEU A 262 0.27 -9.58 4.89
N LYS A 263 0.49 -9.06 6.09
CA LYS A 263 1.63 -9.45 6.94
C LYS A 263 1.54 -10.86 7.51
N ILE A 264 0.32 -11.36 7.75
CA ILE A 264 0.09 -12.70 8.31
C ILE A 264 0.40 -13.79 7.26
N TRP A 265 0.02 -13.55 6.01
CA TRP A 265 0.16 -14.54 4.93
C TRP A 265 1.39 -14.32 4.04
N ILE A 266 1.72 -13.07 3.69
CA ILE A 266 2.84 -12.75 2.81
C ILE A 266 4.12 -12.61 3.65
N PRO A 267 5.18 -13.37 3.35
CA PRO A 267 6.45 -13.20 4.04
C PRO A 267 7.00 -11.78 3.86
N ARG A 268 7.61 -11.23 4.91
CA ARG A 268 8.47 -10.05 4.77
C ARG A 268 9.48 -10.35 3.69
N VAL A 269 9.61 -9.45 2.73
CA VAL A 269 10.65 -9.62 1.72
C VAL A 269 12.00 -9.59 2.42
N ALA A 270 12.76 -10.67 2.27
CA ALA A 270 14.11 -10.75 2.81
C ALA A 270 14.93 -9.61 2.19
N GLN A 271 15.60 -8.84 3.04
CA GLN A 271 16.53 -7.80 2.58
C GLN A 271 17.63 -8.49 1.76
N PRO A 272 18.04 -7.95 0.60
CA PRO A 272 19.28 -8.40 -0.01
C PRO A 272 20.38 -8.20 1.02
N THR A 273 21.05 -9.29 1.40
CA THR A 273 22.22 -9.24 2.28
C THR A 273 23.23 -8.28 1.65
N PRO A 274 23.71 -7.25 2.38
CA PRO A 274 24.71 -6.35 1.83
C PRO A 274 25.90 -7.21 1.42
N ASN A 275 26.26 -7.10 0.14
CA ASN A 275 27.33 -7.86 -0.48
C ASN A 275 28.58 -7.70 0.38
N ARG A 276 28.97 -8.76 1.10
CA ARG A 276 30.19 -8.76 1.91
C ARG A 276 31.32 -8.68 0.89
N LYS A 277 31.87 -7.48 0.70
CA LYS A 277 33.05 -7.26 -0.16
C LYS A 277 34.06 -8.34 0.22
N SER A 278 34.30 -9.28 -0.69
CA SER A 278 35.43 -10.20 -0.61
C SER A 278 36.67 -9.34 -0.70
N GLY A 279 37.38 -9.25 0.43
CA GLY A 279 38.74 -8.70 0.47
C GLY A 279 39.72 -9.61 -0.26
#